data_AF-A0A479ZX49-F1
#
_entry.id   AF-A0A479ZX49-F1
#
_cell.length_a   1.000
_cell.length_b   1.000
_cell.length_c   1.000
_cell.angle_alpha   90.00
_cell.angle_beta   90.00
_cell.angle_gamma   90.00
#
_symmetry.space_group_name_H-M   'P 1'
#
loop_
_entity.id
_entity.type
_entity.pdbx_description
1 polymer ?
#
loop_
_entity_poly.entity_id
_entity_poly.type
_entity_poly.pdbx_seq_one_letter_code
_entity_poly.pdbx_strand_id
1 'polypeptide(L)'
;MSKQLPPSSDLTKLPTEAEREEQLIQDVLLLLENMLYREEATVKLILNCLYDAGSTNLINQKFQSRTLNRTLKWISKMSKPAFRMIAWQWFKKNCPKLITDWLRSQIQFKKVETPKVEIVVEDQRTKLNSLDQAQNQMYEVKQLRSQVKLLTGVLVVVVTVLTGSFVWAGYLLERSHLQVVEELQTQVKTLEASVNKH
;
A
#
# COMPACT_ATOMS: atom_id res chain seq x y z
N MET A 1 -18.86 -74.25 19.73
CA MET A 1 -17.91 -73.38 18.99
C MET A 1 -18.70 -72.25 18.34
N SER A 2 -18.90 -71.15 19.06
CA SER A 2 -19.62 -69.98 18.53
C SER A 2 -18.62 -69.11 17.78
N LYS A 3 -18.70 -69.10 16.45
CA LYS A 3 -17.90 -68.19 15.61
C LYS A 3 -18.41 -66.77 15.83
N GLN A 4 -17.61 -65.96 16.50
CA GLN A 4 -17.83 -64.53 16.66
C GLN A 4 -17.33 -63.85 15.38
N LEU A 5 -18.25 -63.23 14.62
CA LEU A 5 -17.91 -62.35 13.49
C LEU A 5 -17.16 -61.12 14.03
N PRO A 6 -16.16 -60.61 13.29
CA PRO A 6 -15.46 -59.39 13.68
C PRO A 6 -16.42 -58.18 13.62
N PRO A 7 -16.32 -57.23 14.57
CA PRO A 7 -17.09 -56.01 14.50
C PRO A 7 -16.61 -55.19 13.30
N SER A 8 -17.54 -54.96 12.37
CA SER A 8 -17.39 -53.97 11.31
C SER A 8 -17.35 -52.59 11.96
N SER A 9 -16.14 -52.14 12.30
CA SER A 9 -15.85 -50.82 12.85
C SER A 9 -15.06 -49.99 11.82
N ASP A 10 -15.56 -49.94 10.59
CA ASP A 10 -15.00 -49.08 9.54
C ASP A 10 -16.10 -48.32 8.79
N LEU A 11 -17.17 -47.98 9.52
CA LEU A 11 -18.15 -47.02 9.07
C LEU A 11 -18.10 -45.84 10.02
N THR A 12 -17.88 -44.65 9.46
CA THR A 12 -18.24 -43.35 10.04
C THR A 12 -17.14 -42.60 10.80
N LYS A 13 -15.98 -42.35 10.17
CA LYS A 13 -15.34 -41.04 10.30
C LYS A 13 -16.08 -40.07 9.37
N LEU A 14 -17.32 -39.73 9.72
CA LEU A 14 -18.06 -38.69 9.00
C LEU A 14 -17.35 -37.37 9.35
N PRO A 15 -16.76 -36.66 8.37
CA PRO A 15 -16.13 -35.39 8.65
C PRO A 15 -17.19 -34.48 9.29
N THR A 16 -16.82 -33.88 10.41
CA THR A 16 -17.69 -32.94 11.13
C THR A 16 -18.15 -31.88 10.13
N GLU A 17 -19.38 -31.35 10.25
CA GLU A 17 -19.88 -30.31 9.33
C GLU A 17 -18.88 -29.15 9.18
N ALA A 18 -18.18 -28.78 10.26
CA ALA A 18 -17.09 -27.81 10.27
C ALA A 18 -15.86 -28.21 9.42
N GLU A 19 -15.49 -29.50 9.37
CA GLU A 19 -14.37 -29.99 8.55
C GLU A 19 -14.72 -29.95 7.07
N ARG A 20 -15.99 -30.24 6.72
CA ARG A 20 -16.49 -30.10 5.35
C ARG A 20 -16.55 -28.65 4.92
N GLU A 21 -17.00 -27.76 5.80
CA GLU A 21 -17.00 -26.31 5.54
C GLU A 21 -15.58 -25.78 5.31
N GLU A 22 -14.60 -26.21 6.10
CA GLU A 22 -13.21 -25.78 5.92
C GLU A 22 -12.63 -26.23 4.58
N GLN A 23 -12.90 -27.49 4.18
CA GLN A 23 -12.49 -28.00 2.87
C GLN A 23 -13.11 -27.19 1.73
N LEU A 24 -14.40 -26.86 1.81
CA LEU A 24 -15.08 -26.06 0.81
C LEU A 24 -14.51 -24.64 0.72
N ILE A 25 -14.17 -24.02 1.85
CA ILE A 25 -13.54 -22.69 1.83
C ILE A 25 -12.12 -22.75 1.26
N GLN A 26 -11.37 -23.82 1.54
CA GLN A 26 -10.05 -24.02 0.96
C GLN A 26 -10.13 -24.24 -0.56
N ASP A 27 -11.14 -24.96 -1.05
CA ASP A 27 -11.42 -25.12 -2.47
C ASP A 27 -11.78 -23.77 -3.13
N VAL A 28 -12.61 -22.94 -2.47
CA VAL A 28 -12.93 -21.59 -2.95
C VAL A 28 -11.66 -20.73 -3.07
N LEU A 29 -10.76 -20.80 -2.09
CA LEU A 29 -9.49 -20.08 -2.14
C LEU A 29 -8.66 -20.51 -3.36
N LEU A 30 -8.55 -21.82 -3.60
CA LEU A 30 -7.78 -22.38 -4.72
C LEU A 30 -8.40 -22.01 -6.08
N LEU A 31 -9.72 -22.07 -6.20
CA LEU A 31 -10.43 -21.63 -7.41
C LEU A 31 -10.20 -20.14 -7.68
N LEU A 32 -10.25 -19.32 -6.64
CA LEU A 32 -10.04 -17.89 -6.75
C LEU A 32 -8.59 -17.55 -7.12
N GLU A 33 -7.61 -18.24 -6.54
CA GLU A 33 -6.20 -18.09 -6.90
C GLU A 33 -5.97 -18.46 -8.36
N ASN A 34 -6.51 -19.59 -8.81
CA ASN A 34 -6.41 -20.03 -10.21
C ASN A 34 -7.07 -19.03 -11.17
N MET A 35 -8.25 -18.50 -10.81
CA MET A 35 -8.94 -17.50 -11.61
C MET A 35 -8.11 -16.21 -11.72
N LEU A 36 -7.61 -15.69 -10.60
CA LEU A 36 -6.83 -14.46 -10.55
C LEU A 36 -5.47 -14.58 -11.26
N TYR A 37 -4.86 -15.77 -11.21
CA TYR A 37 -3.61 -16.05 -11.92
C TYR A 37 -3.82 -16.16 -13.43
N ARG A 38 -4.88 -16.85 -13.87
CA ARG A 38 -5.21 -16.99 -15.30
C ARG A 38 -5.66 -15.66 -15.92
N GLU A 39 -6.35 -14.83 -15.15
CA GLU A 39 -6.84 -13.51 -15.56
C GLU A 39 -5.88 -12.37 -15.13
N GLU A 40 -4.58 -12.63 -15.05
CA GLU A 40 -3.56 -11.65 -14.64
C GLU A 40 -3.66 -10.34 -15.45
N ALA A 41 -3.89 -10.42 -16.76
CA ALA A 41 -4.02 -9.25 -17.62
C ALA A 41 -5.22 -8.37 -17.20
N THR A 42 -6.36 -8.99 -16.96
CA THR A 42 -7.61 -8.34 -16.53
C THR A 42 -7.42 -7.70 -15.15
N VAL A 43 -6.82 -8.43 -14.20
CA VAL A 43 -6.53 -7.89 -12.86
C VAL A 43 -5.58 -6.69 -12.93
N LYS A 44 -4.52 -6.78 -13.72
CA LYS A 44 -3.60 -5.65 -13.92
C LYS A 44 -4.31 -4.45 -14.54
N LEU A 45 -5.27 -4.64 -15.43
CA LEU A 45 -6.09 -3.55 -15.98
C LEU A 45 -7.00 -2.94 -14.92
N ILE A 46 -7.67 -3.74 -14.09
CA ILE A 46 -8.49 -3.26 -12.97
C ILE A 46 -7.63 -2.41 -12.02
N LEU A 47 -6.47 -2.91 -11.61
CA LEU A 47 -5.54 -2.18 -10.75
C LEU A 47 -5.07 -0.87 -11.39
N ASN A 48 -4.86 -0.88 -12.71
CA ASN A 48 -4.46 0.31 -13.46
C ASN A 48 -5.56 1.38 -13.48
N CYS A 49 -6.80 0.97 -13.74
CA CYS A 49 -7.97 1.86 -13.70
C CYS A 49 -8.20 2.41 -12.29
N LEU A 50 -8.08 1.56 -11.27
CA LEU A 50 -8.24 1.96 -9.87
C LEU A 50 -7.16 2.97 -9.47
N TYR A 51 -5.93 2.79 -9.94
CA TYR A 51 -4.85 3.72 -9.70
C TYR A 51 -5.07 5.07 -10.37
N ASP A 52 -5.49 5.08 -11.65
CA ASP A 52 -5.73 6.32 -12.39
C ASP A 52 -6.88 7.14 -11.78
N ALA A 53 -8.00 6.48 -11.47
CA ALA A 53 -9.15 7.11 -10.82
C ALA A 53 -8.83 7.54 -9.39
N GLY A 54 -8.20 6.65 -8.60
CA GLY A 54 -7.89 6.89 -7.20
C GLY A 54 -6.85 8.00 -7.00
N SER A 55 -5.75 7.97 -7.76
CA SER A 55 -4.72 9.01 -7.67
C SER A 55 -5.28 10.37 -8.08
N THR A 56 -6.02 10.45 -9.19
CA THR A 56 -6.58 11.72 -9.65
C THR A 56 -7.60 12.29 -8.67
N ASN A 57 -8.48 11.44 -8.13
CA ASN A 57 -9.49 11.86 -7.17
C ASN A 57 -8.86 12.32 -5.85
N LEU A 58 -7.90 11.55 -5.31
CA LEU A 58 -7.20 11.88 -4.08
C LEU A 58 -6.38 13.18 -4.22
N ILE A 59 -5.69 13.36 -5.35
CA ILE A 59 -4.91 14.58 -5.61
C ILE A 59 -5.83 15.80 -5.71
N ASN A 60 -6.94 15.69 -6.45
CA ASN A 60 -7.88 16.80 -6.59
C ASN A 60 -8.56 17.15 -5.26
N GLN A 61 -8.88 16.16 -4.41
CA GLN A 61 -9.54 16.38 -3.13
C GLN A 61 -8.60 16.95 -2.06
N LYS A 62 -7.35 16.45 -1.96
CA LYS A 62 -6.40 16.86 -0.92
C LYS A 62 -5.56 18.08 -1.29
N PHE A 63 -5.31 18.35 -2.58
CA PHE A 63 -4.39 19.40 -3.02
C PHE A 63 -5.09 20.41 -3.93
N GLN A 64 -5.59 21.48 -3.30
CA GLN A 64 -6.26 22.59 -3.98
C GLN A 64 -5.27 23.53 -4.70
N SER A 65 -3.99 23.53 -4.33
CA SER A 65 -3.00 24.39 -4.97
C SER A 65 -2.62 23.86 -6.36
N ARG A 66 -2.65 24.75 -7.35
CA ARG A 66 -2.47 24.42 -8.77
C ARG A 66 -1.09 23.80 -9.09
N THR A 67 -0.06 24.25 -8.39
CA THR A 67 1.33 23.75 -8.53
C THR A 67 1.50 22.36 -7.93
N LEU A 68 1.05 22.13 -6.69
CA LEU A 68 1.12 20.81 -6.05
C LEU A 68 0.23 19.79 -6.76
N ASN A 69 -0.96 20.18 -7.21
CA ASN A 69 -1.82 19.30 -7.98
C ASN A 69 -1.12 18.83 -9.28
N ARG A 70 -0.42 19.75 -9.97
CA ARG A 70 0.32 19.42 -11.20
C ARG A 70 1.52 18.52 -10.94
N THR A 71 2.31 18.78 -9.88
CA THR A 71 3.45 17.93 -9.54
C THR A 71 3.00 16.54 -9.09
N LEU A 72 1.97 16.43 -8.25
CA LEU A 72 1.46 15.13 -7.80
C LEU A 72 0.84 14.33 -8.95
N LYS A 73 0.13 14.97 -9.90
CA LYS A 73 -0.36 14.27 -11.10
C LYS A 73 0.77 13.77 -11.99
N TRP A 74 1.90 14.46 -12.02
CA TRP A 74 3.07 14.00 -12.76
C TRP A 74 3.75 12.84 -12.04
N ILE A 75 3.91 12.97 -10.72
CA ILE A 75 4.45 11.90 -9.86
C ILE A 75 3.58 10.64 -9.97
N SER A 76 2.25 10.77 -9.94
CA SER A 76 1.36 9.61 -10.06
C SER A 76 1.52 8.88 -11.39
N LYS A 77 1.68 9.62 -12.49
CA LYS A 77 1.99 9.03 -13.80
C LYS A 77 3.36 8.37 -13.84
N MET A 78 4.36 8.96 -13.20
CA MET A 78 5.73 8.43 -13.18
C MET A 78 5.86 7.18 -12.31
N SER A 79 5.14 7.10 -11.18
CA SER A 79 5.15 5.94 -10.28
C SER A 79 4.23 4.81 -10.73
N LYS A 80 3.45 5.00 -11.80
CA LYS A 80 2.52 4.01 -12.38
C LYS A 80 3.13 2.62 -12.65
N PRO A 81 4.30 2.47 -13.33
CA PRO A 81 4.89 1.16 -13.56
C PRO A 81 5.34 0.47 -12.26
N ALA A 82 5.87 1.24 -11.31
CA ALA A 82 6.26 0.70 -10.00
C ALA A 82 5.03 0.23 -9.20
N PHE A 83 3.98 1.05 -9.16
CA PHE A 83 2.71 0.67 -8.55
C PHE A 83 2.14 -0.59 -9.20
N ARG A 84 2.17 -0.71 -10.54
CA ARG A 84 1.69 -1.92 -11.23
C ARG A 84 2.40 -3.19 -10.77
N MET A 85 3.72 -3.14 -10.62
CA MET A 85 4.53 -4.27 -10.16
C MET A 85 4.19 -4.63 -8.70
N ILE A 86 4.18 -3.63 -7.82
CA ILE A 86 3.92 -3.79 -6.38
C ILE A 86 2.49 -4.26 -6.13
N ALA A 87 1.51 -3.61 -6.77
CA ALA A 87 0.11 -3.93 -6.64
C ALA A 87 -0.18 -5.35 -7.13
N TRP A 88 0.43 -5.79 -8.23
CA TRP A 88 0.30 -7.18 -8.68
C TRP A 88 0.87 -8.18 -7.67
N GLN A 89 2.08 -7.95 -7.17
CA GLN A 89 2.71 -8.81 -6.17
C GLN A 89 1.89 -8.88 -4.87
N TRP A 90 1.37 -7.74 -4.42
CA TRP A 90 0.51 -7.67 -3.24
C TRP A 90 -0.83 -8.37 -3.48
N PHE A 91 -1.45 -8.13 -4.64
CA PHE A 91 -2.75 -8.67 -5.00
C PHE A 91 -2.69 -10.20 -5.09
N LYS A 92 -1.67 -10.75 -5.76
CA LYS A 92 -1.46 -12.21 -5.85
C LYS A 92 -1.35 -12.87 -4.47
N LYS A 93 -0.68 -12.23 -3.51
CA LYS A 93 -0.44 -12.80 -2.18
C LYS A 93 -1.62 -12.64 -1.22
N ASN A 94 -2.36 -11.55 -1.31
CA ASN A 94 -3.33 -11.15 -0.28
C ASN A 94 -4.78 -11.21 -0.75
N CYS A 95 -5.06 -10.92 -2.02
CA CYS A 95 -6.43 -10.77 -2.50
C CYS A 95 -7.25 -12.07 -2.46
N PRO A 96 -6.71 -13.25 -2.87
CA PRO A 96 -7.45 -14.50 -2.75
C PRO A 96 -7.90 -14.77 -1.32
N LYS A 97 -7.01 -14.54 -0.35
CA LYS A 97 -7.31 -14.70 1.07
C LYS A 97 -8.32 -13.68 1.57
N LEU A 98 -8.15 -12.39 1.25
CA LEU A 98 -9.08 -11.32 1.65
C LEU A 98 -10.51 -11.56 1.15
N ILE A 99 -10.66 -12.00 -0.10
CA ILE A 99 -11.97 -12.32 -0.68
C ILE A 99 -12.55 -13.57 -0.01
N THR A 100 -11.74 -14.59 0.21
CA THR A 100 -12.17 -15.83 0.87
C THR A 100 -12.61 -15.56 2.31
N ASP A 101 -11.86 -14.77 3.06
CA ASP A 101 -12.20 -14.37 4.43
C ASP A 101 -13.47 -13.50 4.47
N TRP A 102 -13.62 -12.58 3.50
CA TRP A 102 -14.85 -11.80 3.35
C TRP A 102 -16.06 -12.68 3.04
N LEU A 103 -15.94 -13.62 2.10
CA LEU A 103 -16.99 -14.58 1.76
C LEU A 103 -17.34 -15.45 2.96
N ARG A 104 -16.33 -15.94 3.69
CA ARG A 104 -16.51 -16.69 4.94
C ARG A 104 -17.29 -15.86 5.98
N SER A 105 -17.00 -14.56 6.10
CA SER A 105 -17.72 -13.67 7.01
C SER A 105 -19.19 -13.45 6.61
N GLN A 106 -19.56 -13.61 5.34
CA GLN A 106 -20.96 -13.47 4.89
C GLN A 106 -21.78 -14.73 5.17
N ILE A 107 -21.16 -15.91 5.13
CA ILE A 107 -21.84 -17.19 5.39
C ILE A 107 -21.88 -17.56 6.88
N GLN A 108 -21.03 -16.93 7.71
CA GLN A 108 -21.12 -17.04 9.16
C GLN A 108 -22.32 -16.24 9.67
N PHE A 109 -23.49 -16.86 9.62
CA PHE A 109 -24.65 -16.32 10.30
C PHE A 109 -24.36 -16.29 11.80
N LYS A 110 -24.28 -15.09 12.35
CA LYS A 110 -24.20 -14.89 13.80
C LYS A 110 -25.40 -15.63 14.39
N LYS A 111 -25.15 -16.76 15.06
CA LYS A 111 -26.20 -17.49 15.78
C LYS A 111 -26.67 -16.54 16.88
N VAL A 112 -27.77 -15.86 16.64
CA VAL A 112 -28.44 -15.04 17.65
C VAL A 112 -28.98 -16.03 18.66
N GLU A 113 -28.16 -16.36 19.65
CA GLU A 113 -28.68 -16.93 20.89
C GLU A 113 -29.63 -15.89 21.45
N THR A 114 -30.92 -16.13 21.28
CA THR A 114 -32.00 -15.34 21.85
C THR A 114 -31.80 -15.26 23.36
N PRO A 115 -31.40 -14.11 23.94
CA PRO A 115 -31.46 -13.92 25.38
C PRO A 115 -32.91 -13.55 25.69
N LYS A 116 -33.54 -14.38 26.51
CA LYS A 116 -34.79 -14.08 27.20
C LYS A 116 -34.71 -12.66 27.78
N VAL A 117 -35.65 -11.83 27.36
CA VAL A 117 -36.03 -10.50 27.85
C VAL A 117 -35.45 -10.14 29.23
N GLU A 118 -34.57 -9.13 29.26
CA GLU A 118 -34.46 -8.18 30.37
C GLU A 118 -34.14 -6.80 29.79
N ILE A 119 -35.21 -6.09 29.47
CA ILE A 119 -35.21 -4.69 29.06
C ILE A 119 -34.88 -3.90 30.33
N VAL A 120 -33.64 -3.41 30.46
CA VAL A 120 -33.13 -2.24 31.24
C VAL A 120 -31.58 -2.31 31.26
N VAL A 121 -30.91 -2.35 30.10
CA VAL A 121 -29.43 -2.22 30.01
C VAL A 121 -28.97 -1.35 28.82
N GLU A 122 -29.89 -0.87 27.99
CA GLU A 122 -29.54 -0.20 26.73
C GLU A 122 -28.85 1.16 26.96
N ASP A 123 -29.38 2.00 27.85
CA ASP A 123 -28.90 3.38 28.07
C ASP A 123 -27.47 3.48 28.63
N GLN A 124 -27.09 2.55 29.52
CA GLN A 124 -25.78 2.58 30.16
C GLN A 124 -24.67 1.93 29.30
N ARG A 125 -25.02 0.95 28.46
CA ARG A 125 -24.08 0.36 27.49
C ARG A 125 -23.74 1.32 26.36
N THR A 126 -24.69 2.12 25.87
CA THR A 126 -24.37 3.08 24.80
C THR A 126 -23.39 4.14 25.28
N LYS A 127 -23.55 4.63 26.52
CA LYS A 127 -22.60 5.58 27.12
C LYS A 127 -21.22 4.98 27.36
N LEU A 128 -21.15 3.76 27.92
CA LEU A 128 -19.88 3.08 28.19
C LEU A 128 -19.13 2.76 26.90
N ASN A 129 -19.83 2.25 25.88
CA ASN A 129 -19.25 1.96 24.57
C ASN A 129 -18.80 3.23 23.84
N SER A 130 -19.54 4.36 23.98
CA SER A 130 -19.14 5.63 23.37
C SER A 130 -17.88 6.24 24.01
N LEU A 131 -17.71 6.05 25.32
CA LEU A 131 -16.56 6.57 26.08
C LEU A 131 -15.32 5.69 25.85
N ASP A 132 -15.50 4.37 25.81
CA ASP A 132 -14.46 3.41 25.45
C ASP A 132 -14.05 3.56 23.98
N GLN A 133 -15.01 3.76 23.06
CA GLN A 133 -14.73 4.09 21.66
C GLN A 133 -13.99 5.41 21.54
N ALA A 134 -14.37 6.47 22.27
CA ALA A 134 -13.65 7.74 22.24
C ALA A 134 -12.21 7.61 22.78
N GLN A 135 -11.99 6.82 23.84
CA GLN A 135 -10.66 6.55 24.37
C GLN A 135 -9.82 5.72 23.38
N ASN A 136 -10.37 4.63 22.83
CA ASN A 136 -9.69 3.80 21.83
C ASN A 136 -9.33 4.62 20.57
N GLN A 137 -10.22 5.49 20.10
CA GLN A 137 -9.94 6.43 19.02
C GLN A 137 -8.82 7.43 19.40
N MET A 138 -8.76 7.92 20.65
CA MET A 138 -7.67 8.80 21.10
C MET A 138 -6.31 8.07 21.17
N TYR A 139 -6.29 6.79 21.52
CA TYR A 139 -5.08 5.96 21.49
C TYR A 139 -4.62 5.67 20.05
N GLU A 140 -5.56 5.37 19.15
CA GLU A 140 -5.29 5.11 17.73
C GLU A 140 -4.77 6.36 16.99
N VAL A 141 -5.34 7.54 17.25
CA VAL A 141 -4.90 8.80 16.62
C VAL A 141 -3.48 9.18 17.04
N LYS A 142 -3.07 8.84 18.28
CA LYS A 142 -1.70 9.09 18.76
C LYS A 142 -0.70 8.11 18.15
N GLN A 143 -1.10 6.86 17.93
CA GLN A 143 -0.27 5.82 17.31
C GLN A 143 -0.10 6.06 15.80
N LEU A 144 -1.15 6.49 15.10
CA LEU A 144 -1.11 6.86 13.67
C LEU A 144 -0.25 8.11 13.43
N ARG A 145 -0.23 9.07 14.37
CA ARG A 145 0.66 10.25 14.29
C ARG A 145 2.15 9.91 14.42
N SER A 146 2.52 8.80 15.05
CA SER A 146 3.92 8.39 15.21
C SER A 146 4.49 7.76 13.94
N GLN A 147 3.69 6.94 13.25
CA GLN A 147 4.10 6.31 11.99
C GLN A 147 4.26 7.35 10.86
N VAL A 148 3.38 8.36 10.81
CA VAL A 148 3.51 9.45 9.84
C VAL A 148 4.73 10.33 10.15
N LYS A 149 5.13 10.48 11.42
CA LYS A 149 6.33 11.25 11.80
C LYS A 149 7.64 10.58 11.35
N LEU A 150 7.75 9.26 11.45
CA LEU A 150 8.96 8.54 11.01
C LEU A 150 9.14 8.61 9.49
N LEU A 151 8.06 8.38 8.72
CA LEU A 151 8.09 8.49 7.27
C LEU A 151 8.33 9.92 6.79
N THR A 152 7.75 10.92 7.47
CA THR A 152 7.99 12.34 7.15
C THR A 152 9.42 12.76 7.49
N GLY A 153 10.02 12.22 8.56
CA GLY A 153 11.42 12.48 8.92
C GLY A 153 12.40 11.96 7.86
N VAL A 154 12.21 10.74 7.38
CA VAL A 154 13.07 10.16 6.31
C VAL A 154 12.92 10.95 5.01
N LEU A 155 11.70 11.37 4.65
CA LEU A 155 11.47 12.16 3.44
C LEU A 155 12.20 13.52 3.49
N VAL A 156 12.16 14.21 4.64
CA VAL A 156 12.86 15.48 4.82
C VAL A 156 14.37 15.31 4.70
N VAL A 157 14.95 14.23 5.25
CA VAL A 157 16.40 13.94 5.14
C VAL A 157 16.81 13.66 3.69
N VAL A 158 16.01 12.91 2.94
CA VAL A 158 16.31 12.62 1.53
C VAL A 158 16.23 13.89 0.69
N VAL A 159 15.21 14.72 0.91
CA VAL A 159 15.05 15.98 0.18
C VAL A 159 16.20 16.94 0.47
N THR A 160 16.64 17.09 1.73
CA THR A 160 17.74 18.00 2.07
C THR A 160 19.08 17.53 1.49
N VAL A 161 19.35 16.23 1.49
CA VAL A 161 20.56 15.67 0.87
C VAL A 161 20.56 15.88 -0.64
N LEU A 162 19.42 15.68 -1.31
CA LEU A 162 19.32 15.89 -2.76
C LEU A 162 19.42 17.36 -3.13
N THR A 163 18.75 18.27 -2.40
CA THR A 163 18.86 19.71 -2.67
C THR A 163 20.25 20.24 -2.34
N GLY A 164 20.88 19.78 -1.26
CA GLY A 164 22.24 20.16 -0.90
C GLY A 164 23.27 19.69 -1.94
N SER A 165 23.11 18.47 -2.45
CA SER A 165 23.94 17.92 -3.52
C SER A 165 23.77 18.71 -4.83
N PHE A 166 22.54 19.08 -5.19
CA PHE A 166 22.27 19.85 -6.41
C PHE A 166 22.82 21.29 -6.35
N VAL A 167 22.68 21.96 -5.21
CA VAL A 167 23.24 23.31 -4.99
C VAL A 167 24.77 23.29 -4.99
N TRP A 168 25.40 22.28 -4.39
CA TRP A 168 26.86 22.14 -4.41
C TRP A 168 27.39 21.81 -5.81
N ALA A 169 26.71 20.96 -6.57
CA ALA A 169 27.06 20.67 -7.96
C ALA A 169 26.95 21.92 -8.85
N GLY A 170 25.92 22.74 -8.66
CA GLY A 170 25.79 24.04 -9.36
C GLY A 170 26.92 25.00 -9.02
N TYR A 171 27.29 25.12 -7.74
CA TYR A 171 28.40 25.96 -7.29
C TYR A 171 29.76 25.50 -7.85
N LEU A 172 29.99 24.19 -7.95
CA LEU A 172 31.20 23.63 -8.56
C LEU A 172 31.28 23.90 -10.07
N LEU A 173 30.14 23.86 -10.75
CA LEU A 173 30.06 24.13 -12.19
C LEU A 173 30.31 25.61 -12.51
N GLU A 174 29.81 26.53 -11.69
CA GLU A 174 30.05 27.97 -11.88
C GLU A 174 31.53 28.33 -11.63
N ARG A 175 32.18 27.66 -10.67
CA ARG A 175 33.60 27.84 -10.41
C ARG A 175 34.49 27.33 -11.55
N SER A 176 34.16 26.20 -12.17
CA SER A 176 34.93 25.68 -13.31
C SER A 176 34.81 26.58 -14.54
N HIS A 177 33.64 27.16 -14.79
CA HIS A 177 33.45 28.12 -15.87
C HIS A 177 34.31 29.38 -15.72
N LEU A 178 34.42 29.93 -14.50
CA LEU A 178 35.27 31.10 -14.26
C LEU A 178 36.75 30.81 -14.50
N GLN A 179 37.25 29.65 -14.07
CA GLN A 179 38.63 29.24 -14.31
C GLN A 179 38.94 29.04 -15.80
N VAL A 180 38.03 28.39 -16.53
CA VAL A 180 38.19 28.17 -17.98
C VAL A 180 38.19 29.50 -18.74
N VAL A 181 37.35 30.47 -18.34
CA VAL A 181 37.32 31.79 -18.97
C VAL A 181 38.61 32.57 -18.68
N GLU A 182 39.14 32.48 -17.46
CA GLU A 182 40.40 33.15 -17.09
C GLU A 182 41.60 32.56 -17.86
N GLU A 183 41.67 31.23 -17.97
CA GLU A 183 42.69 30.56 -18.81
C GLU A 183 42.56 30.95 -20.29
N LEU A 184 41.34 30.99 -20.83
CA LEU A 184 41.14 31.41 -22.23
C LEU A 184 41.55 32.87 -22.46
N GLN A 185 41.24 33.77 -21.53
CA GLN A 185 41.64 35.17 -21.64
C GLN A 185 43.16 35.35 -21.57
N THR A 186 43.84 34.60 -20.70
CA THR A 186 45.30 34.65 -20.61
C THR A 186 45.95 34.09 -21.87
N GLN A 187 45.44 32.99 -22.43
CA GLN A 187 45.93 32.44 -23.71
C GLN A 187 45.69 33.38 -24.89
N VAL A 188 44.55 34.06 -24.95
CA VAL A 188 44.29 35.05 -26.02
C VAL A 188 45.25 36.23 -25.89
N LYS A 189 45.46 36.77 -24.68
CA LYS A 189 46.40 37.88 -24.47
C LYS A 189 47.84 37.52 -24.80
N THR A 190 48.27 36.29 -24.50
CA THR A 190 49.64 35.85 -24.85
C THR A 190 49.79 35.65 -26.36
N LEU A 191 48.75 35.18 -27.04
CA LEU A 191 48.74 35.03 -28.49
C LEU A 191 48.69 36.39 -29.20
N GLU A 192 47.90 37.35 -28.72
CA GLU A 192 47.88 38.72 -29.24
C GLU A 192 49.23 39.42 -29.05
N ALA A 193 49.86 39.25 -27.88
CA ALA A 193 51.18 39.83 -27.61
C ALA A 193 52.30 39.21 -28.45
N SER A 194 52.17 37.94 -28.87
CA SER A 194 53.13 37.30 -29.77
C SER A 194 52.92 37.69 -31.22
N VAL A 195 51.68 37.88 -31.67
CA VAL A 195 51.33 38.36 -33.02
C VAL A 195 51.74 39.81 -33.22
N ASN A 196 51.57 40.69 -32.23
CA ASN A 196 51.89 42.11 -32.35
C ASN A 196 53.41 42.42 -32.27
N LYS A 197 54.24 41.38 -32.09
CA LYS A 197 55.71 41.50 -32.00
C LYS A 197 56.41 41.11 -33.31
N HIS A 198 55.64 40.79 -34.35
CA HIS A 198 56.11 40.34 -35.65
C HIS A 198 55.78 41.36 -36.74
#